data_AF-A0A354Z5X2-F1
#
_entry.id   AF-A0A354Z5X2-F1
#
_cell.length_a   1.000
_cell.length_b   1.000
_cell.length_c   1.000
_cell.angle_alpha   90.00
_cell.angle_beta   90.00
_cell.angle_gamma   90.00
#
_symmetry.space_group_name_H-M   'P 1'
#
loop_
_entity.id
_entity.type
_entity.pdbx_description
1 polymer ?
#
loop_
_entity_poly.entity_id
_entity_poly.type
_entity_poly.pdbx_seq_one_letter_code
_entity_poly.pdbx_strand_id
1 'polypeptide(L)' 'MAQYTIDLSDRVIKDLDEFAARNQISRSDAMRRVLAFLPIANEVSKSGKKLAIIRDDDDDTVVEMEITDI' A
#
# COMPACT_ATOMS: atom_id res chain seq x y z
N MET A 1 14.96 17.15 5.21
CA MET A 1 13.71 16.36 5.29
C MET A 1 13.44 16.06 6.75
N ALA A 2 12.20 16.17 7.21
CA ALA A 2 11.85 15.81 8.59
C ALA A 2 12.00 14.30 8.80
N GLN A 3 12.52 13.90 9.95
CA GLN A 3 12.65 12.51 10.36
C GLN A 3 11.63 12.23 11.46
N TYR A 4 10.88 11.15 11.31
CA TYR A 4 9.88 10.71 12.26
C TYR A 4 10.22 9.30 12.73
N THR A 5 9.96 9.05 14.02
CA THR A 5 9.99 7.71 14.59
C THR A 5 8.55 7.28 14.82
N ILE A 6 8.20 6.09 14.33
CA ILE A 6 6.87 5.52 14.46
C ILE A 6 7.04 4.16 15.11
N ASP A 7 6.26 3.91 16.15
CA ASP A 7 6.18 2.59 16.78
C ASP A 7 5.11 1.76 16.06
N LEU A 8 5.47 0.54 15.69
CA LEU A 8 4.64 -0.37 14.92
C LEU A 8 4.68 -1.75 15.58
N SER A 9 3.57 -2.48 15.53
CA SER A 9 3.55 -3.86 16.02
C SER A 9 4.57 -4.73 15.26
N ASP A 10 5.13 -5.74 15.95
CA ASP A 10 6.12 -6.66 15.37
C ASP A 10 5.64 -7.31 14.07
N ARG A 11 4.33 -7.61 13.98
CA ARG A 11 3.72 -8.16 12.78
C ARG A 11 3.86 -7.22 11.59
N VAL A 12 3.52 -5.95 11.76
CA VAL A 12 3.60 -4.94 10.70
C VAL A 12 5.06 -4.69 10.29
N ILE A 13 5.99 -4.67 11.26
CA ILE A 13 7.42 -4.55 10.98
C ILE A 13 7.89 -5.70 10.10
N LYS A 14 7.48 -6.93 10.44
CA LYS A 14 7.82 -8.12 9.65
C LYS A 14 7.27 -8.03 8.22
N ASP A 15 6.00 -7.68 8.06
CA ASP A 15 5.36 -7.56 6.74
C ASP A 15 6.07 -6.48 5.89
N LEU A 16 6.47 -5.37 6.52
CA LEU A 16 7.19 -4.28 5.88
C LEU A 16 8.63 -4.70 5.47
N ASP A 17 9.31 -5.47 6.31
CA ASP A 17 10.65 -6.01 6.01
C ASP A 17 10.61 -7.01 4.85
N GLU A 18 9.61 -7.89 4.81
CA GLU A 18 9.41 -8.80 3.69
C GLU A 18 9.15 -8.04 2.39
N PHE A 19 8.30 -7.01 2.42
CA PHE A 19 8.05 -6.17 1.27
C PHE A 19 9.32 -5.43 0.81
N ALA A 20 10.08 -4.86 1.74
CA ALA A 20 11.33 -4.15 1.46
C ALA A 20 12.36 -5.08 0.81
N ALA A 21 12.52 -6.30 1.33
CA ALA A 21 13.41 -7.32 0.80
C ALA A 21 13.02 -7.75 -0.63
N ARG A 22 11.73 -8.03 -0.87
CA ARG A 22 11.23 -8.43 -2.21
C ARG A 22 11.47 -7.35 -3.27
N ASN A 23 11.42 -6.09 -2.88
CA ASN A 23 11.60 -4.94 -3.77
C ASN A 23 13.03 -4.38 -3.78
N GLN A 24 13.96 -4.95 -3.02
CA GLN A 24 15.34 -4.47 -2.87
C GLN A 24 15.43 -2.98 -2.47
N ILE A 25 14.55 -2.55 -1.57
CA ILE A 25 14.49 -1.18 -1.06
C ILE A 25 14.71 -1.14 0.46
N SER A 26 14.97 0.03 1.02
CA SER A 26 15.04 0.20 2.47
C SER A 26 13.66 0.12 3.11
N ARG A 27 13.59 -0.28 4.39
CA ARG A 27 12.35 -0.25 5.20
C ARG A 27 11.71 1.14 5.19
N SER A 28 12.52 2.20 5.28
CA SER A 28 12.05 3.58 5.24
C SER A 28 11.41 3.94 3.90
N ASP A 29 11.93 3.41 2.78
CA ASP A 29 11.34 3.64 1.46
C ASP A 29 10.07 2.81 1.25
N ALA A 30 10.05 1.58 1.76
CA ALA A 30 8.83 0.78 1.83
C ALA A 30 7.73 1.52 2.60
N MET A 31 8.04 2.04 3.78
CA MET A 31 7.09 2.82 4.59
C MET A 31 6.62 4.07 3.86
N ARG A 32 7.52 4.80 3.19
CA ARG A 32 7.16 5.97 2.38
C ARG A 32 6.17 5.62 1.26
N ARG A 33 6.36 4.48 0.59
CA ARG A 33 5.42 4.01 -0.46
C ARG A 33 4.06 3.66 0.13
N VAL A 34 4.02 2.94 1.24
CA VAL A 34 2.76 2.60 1.93
C VAL A 34 2.01 3.85 2.36
N LEU A 35 2.70 4.80 3.00
CA LEU A 35 2.11 6.07 3.44
C LEU A 35 1.59 6.92 2.28
N ALA A 36 2.20 6.82 1.09
CA ALA A 36 1.73 7.53 -0.09
C ALA A 36 0.35 7.05 -0.58
N PHE A 37 -0.07 5.83 -0.23
CA PHE A 37 -1.41 5.32 -0.57
C PHE A 37 -2.50 5.77 0.39
N LEU A 38 -2.17 6.17 1.63
CA LEU A 38 -3.17 6.56 2.63
C LEU A 38 -4.07 7.75 2.21
N PRO A 39 -3.56 8.82 1.57
CA PRO A 39 -4.40 9.92 1.09
C PRO A 39 -5.43 9.44 0.06
N ILE A 40 -5.01 8.57 -0.86
CA ILE A 40 -5.85 8.02 -1.92
C ILE A 40 -6.94 7.13 -1.30
N ALA A 41 -6.56 6.24 -0.39
CA ALA A 41 -7.51 5.38 0.32
C ALA A 41 -8.55 6.20 1.10
N ASN A 42 -8.13 7.27 1.78
CA ASN A 42 -9.02 8.16 2.53
C ASN A 42 -9.97 8.98 1.64
N GLU A 43 -9.55 9.35 0.43
CA GLU A 43 -10.41 10.02 -0.54
C GLU A 43 -11.46 9.06 -1.12
N VAL A 44 -11.06 7.83 -1.38
CA VAL A 44 -11.92 6.76 -1.90
C VAL A 44 -12.98 6.36 -0.88
N SER A 45 -12.60 6.16 0.39
CA SER A 45 -13.54 5.81 1.47
C SER A 45 -14.60 6.89 1.69
N LYS A 46 -14.25 8.18 1.53
CA LYS A 46 -15.19 9.30 1.66
C LYS A 46 -16.14 9.48 0.47
N SER A 47 -15.74 9.02 -0.71
CA SER A 47 -16.51 9.23 -1.95
C SER A 47 -17.45 8.09 -2.29
N GLY A 48 -17.48 7.02 -1.49
CA GLY A 48 -18.27 5.81 -1.77
C GLY A 48 -17.79 5.05 -3.01
N LYS A 49 -16.56 5.32 -3.47
CA LYS A 49 -15.93 4.66 -4.62
C LYS A 49 -15.03 3.53 -4.14
N LYS A 50 -14.59 2.66 -5.04
CA LYS A 50 -13.61 1.60 -4.78
C LYS A 50 -12.36 1.80 -5.64
N LEU A 51 -11.20 1.39 -5.13
CA LEU A 51 -9.96 1.28 -5.91
C LEU A 51 -9.93 -0.08 -6.60
N ALA A 52 -9.54 -0.11 -7.87
CA ALA A 52 -9.31 -1.32 -8.64
C ALA A 52 -8.00 -1.20 -9.41
N ILE A 53 -7.26 -2.31 -9.54
CA ILE A 53 -6.08 -2.41 -10.39
C ILE A 53 -6.52 -3.09 -11.69
N ILE A 54 -6.54 -2.33 -12.79
CA ILE A 54 -6.84 -2.88 -14.12
C ILE A 54 -5.50 -3.30 -14.74
N ARG A 55 -5.33 -4.60 -15.01
CA ARG A 55 -4.22 -5.09 -15.83
C ARG A 55 -4.72 -5.22 -17.25
N ASP A 56 -4.18 -4.39 -18.13
CA ASP A 56 -4.46 -4.41 -19.57
C ASP A 56 -3.48 -5.43 -20.21
N ASP A 57 -3.72 -6.71 -19.96
CA ASP A 57 -3.24 -7.78 -20.84
C ASP A 57 -4.42 -8.06 -21.81
N ASP A 58 -4.14 -8.35 -23.09
CA ASP A 58 -5.08 -8.54 -24.23
C ASP A 58 -6.26 -9.55 -24.03
N ASP A 59 -6.51 -9.99 -22.81
CA ASP A 59 -7.47 -10.98 -22.39
C ASP A 59 -8.28 -10.38 -21.22
N ASP A 60 -9.33 -9.61 -21.56
CA ASP A 60 -10.34 -8.86 -20.74
C ASP A 60 -10.61 -9.35 -19.28
N THR A 61 -9.56 -9.50 -18.48
CA THR A 61 -9.63 -10.11 -17.15
C THR A 61 -9.41 -9.03 -16.13
N VAL A 62 -10.51 -8.41 -15.71
CA VAL A 62 -10.51 -7.43 -14.63
C VAL A 62 -10.24 -8.16 -13.31
N VAL A 63 -9.05 -7.95 -12.74
CA VAL A 63 -8.73 -8.42 -11.39
C VAL A 63 -9.21 -7.34 -10.41
N GLU A 64 -10.43 -7.50 -9.89
CA GLU A 64 -10.93 -6.65 -8.81
C GLU A 64 -10.21 -6.99 -7.50
N MET A 65 -9.23 -6.17 -7.11
CA MET A 65 -8.70 -6.18 -5.74
C MET A 65 -9.42 -5.12 -4.92
N GLU A 66 -10.38 -5.55 -4.10
CA GLU A 66 -11.05 -4.70 -3.13
C GLU A 66 -10.12 -4.45 -1.94
N ILE A 67 -9.66 -3.21 -1.76
CA ILE A 67 -8.97 -2.79 -0.53
C ILE A 67 -10.06 -2.57 0.52
N THR A 68 -10.40 -3.62 1.27
CA THR A 68 -11.32 -3.53 2.41
C THR A 68 -10.57 -2.93 3.62
N ASP A 69 -11.25 -2.11 4.42
CA ASP A 69 -10.69 -1.43 5.60
C ASP A 69 -9.83 -2.36 6.48
N ILE A 70 -8.63 -1.87 6.83
CA ILE A 70 -7.64 -2.53 7.71
C ILE A 70 -7.99 -2.28 9.18
#